data_AF-A0A1G7N7J3-F1
#
_entry.id   AF-A0A1G7N7J3-F1
#
_cell.length_a   1.000
_cell.length_b   1.000
_cell.length_c   1.000
_cell.angle_alpha   90.00
_cell.angle_beta   90.00
_cell.angle_gamma   90.00
#
_symmetry.space_group_name_H-M   'P 1'
#
loop_
_entity.id
_entity.type
_entity.pdbx_description
1 polymer ?
#
loop_
_entity_poly.entity_id
_entity_poly.type
_entity_poly.pdbx_seq_one_letter_code
_entity_poly.pdbx_strand_id
1 'polypeptide(L)'
;MKIKITLTLSILFAITSCDQITDNYWQQKEEENHTSPFMGKWVGTYNGNEVGTLTLDISKNGNITGSLGRTEVDLASYVYDDGTLQPVISTHLALHFTVT
;
A
#
# COMPACT_ATOMS: atom_id res chain seq x y z
N MET A 1 -11.13 24.50 46.50
CA MET A 1 -9.89 24.04 45.84
C MET A 1 -10.08 22.83 44.92
N LYS A 2 -10.88 21.82 45.30
CA LYS A 2 -11.08 20.57 44.53
C LYS A 2 -11.62 20.78 43.09
N ILE A 3 -12.63 21.64 42.90
CA ILE A 3 -13.20 21.95 41.58
C ILE A 3 -12.19 22.57 40.61
N LYS A 4 -11.29 23.44 41.10
CA LYS A 4 -10.27 24.07 40.25
C LYS A 4 -9.26 23.03 39.76
N ILE A 5 -8.86 22.10 40.63
CA ILE A 5 -7.91 21.02 40.31
C ILE A 5 -8.53 20.05 39.28
N THR A 6 -9.81 19.70 39.42
CA THR A 6 -10.52 18.83 38.46
C THR A 6 -10.64 19.49 37.07
N LEU A 7 -10.93 20.79 37.02
CA LEU A 7 -11.01 21.55 35.77
C LEU A 7 -9.66 21.66 35.06
N THR A 8 -8.57 21.88 35.82
CA THR A 8 -7.22 21.91 35.26
C THR A 8 -6.80 20.56 34.70
N LEU A 9 -7.16 19.45 35.36
CA LEU A 9 -6.83 18.10 34.91
C LEU A 9 -7.58 17.70 33.62
N SER A 10 -8.83 18.14 33.44
CA SER A 10 -9.57 17.92 32.19
C SER A 10 -8.97 18.66 31.00
N ILE A 11 -8.42 19.85 31.20
CA ILE A 11 -7.76 20.62 30.13
C ILE A 11 -6.43 19.95 29.72
N LEU A 12 -5.70 19.39 30.68
CA LEU A 12 -4.46 18.64 30.42
C LEU A 12 -4.71 17.35 29.62
N PHE A 13 -5.86 16.69 29.77
CA PHE A 13 -6.20 15.52 28.95
C PHE A 13 -6.51 15.90 27.50
N ALA A 14 -7.13 17.07 27.27
CA ALA A 14 -7.48 17.53 25.92
C ALA A 14 -6.27 17.86 25.05
N ILE A 15 -5.17 18.34 25.65
CA ILE A 15 -3.92 18.63 24.89
C ILE A 15 -3.17 17.36 24.46
N THR A 16 -3.26 16.25 25.21
CA THR A 16 -2.60 14.98 24.81
C THR A 16 -3.29 14.27 23.64
N SER A 17 -4.58 14.55 23.40
CA SER A 17 -5.31 13.98 22.26
C SER A 17 -5.07 14.70 20.93
N CYS A 18 -4.52 15.91 20.97
CA CYS A 18 -4.25 16.66 19.73
C CYS A 18 -3.07 16.08 18.96
N ASP A 19 -2.04 15.62 19.66
CA ASP A 19 -0.80 15.10 19.06
C ASP A 19 -1.09 13.94 18.09
N GLN A 20 -1.93 12.98 18.49
CA GLN A 20 -2.33 11.85 17.62
C GLN A 20 -3.08 12.28 16.36
N ILE A 21 -3.93 13.30 16.46
CA ILE A 21 -4.71 13.76 15.29
C ILE A 21 -3.78 14.46 14.29
N THR A 22 -2.86 15.29 14.78
CA THR A 22 -1.87 15.95 13.93
C THR A 22 -0.89 14.96 13.31
N ASP A 23 -0.43 13.96 14.06
CA ASP A 23 0.50 12.95 13.54
C ASP A 23 -0.15 12.13 12.42
N ASN A 24 -1.39 11.68 12.60
CA ASN A 24 -2.15 10.97 11.56
C ASN A 24 -2.37 11.84 10.31
N TYR A 25 -2.61 13.14 10.48
CA TYR A 25 -2.78 14.07 9.37
C TYR A 25 -1.51 14.20 8.54
N TRP A 26 -0.35 14.32 9.19
CA TRP A 26 0.92 14.44 8.47
C TRP A 26 1.31 13.13 7.77
N GLN A 27 1.08 11.98 8.40
CA GLN A 27 1.30 10.67 7.78
C GLN A 27 0.46 10.48 6.51
N GLN A 28 -0.85 10.77 6.57
CA GLN A 28 -1.71 10.69 5.37
C GLN A 28 -1.23 11.62 4.26
N LYS A 29 -0.78 12.82 4.61
CA LYS A 29 -0.29 13.79 3.63
C LYS A 29 1.03 13.33 2.99
N GLU A 30 1.90 12.68 3.74
CA GLU A 30 3.11 12.07 3.21
C GLU A 30 2.78 10.92 2.25
N GLU A 31 1.85 10.04 2.64
CA GLU A 31 1.34 8.95 1.79
C GLU A 31 0.67 9.47 0.50
N GLU A 32 -0.13 10.54 0.58
CA GLU A 32 -0.78 11.16 -0.58
C GLU A 32 0.22 11.78 -1.55
N ASN A 33 1.34 12.31 -1.06
CA ASN A 33 2.37 12.95 -1.89
C ASN A 33 3.41 11.96 -2.42
N HIS A 34 3.56 10.80 -1.76
CA HIS A 34 4.45 9.73 -2.21
C HIS A 34 4.10 9.26 -3.63
N THR A 35 5.12 9.08 -4.45
CA THR A 35 5.01 8.49 -5.79
C THR A 35 6.04 7.40 -5.91
N SER A 36 5.57 6.15 -6.02
CA SER A 36 6.40 4.98 -6.23
C SER A 36 7.28 5.18 -7.47
N PRO A 37 8.59 4.86 -7.40
CA PRO A 37 9.48 4.92 -8.55
C PRO A 37 9.12 3.89 -9.63
N PHE A 38 8.29 2.92 -9.29
CA PHE A 38 7.82 1.87 -10.19
C PHE A 38 6.45 2.16 -10.81
N MET A 39 5.84 3.32 -10.51
CA MET A 39 4.55 3.72 -11.05
C MET A 39 4.52 3.62 -12.58
N GLY A 40 3.48 2.97 -13.11
CA GLY A 40 3.26 2.85 -14.54
C GLY A 40 2.88 1.43 -14.97
N LYS A 41 2.85 1.23 -16.29
CA LYS A 41 2.48 -0.03 -16.91
C LYS A 41 3.72 -0.85 -17.26
N TRP A 42 3.77 -2.08 -16.76
CA TRP A 42 4.85 -3.04 -17.00
C TRP A 42 4.30 -4.23 -17.78
N VAL A 43 5.01 -4.62 -18.83
CA VAL A 43 4.63 -5.76 -19.67
C VAL A 43 5.80 -6.70 -19.75
N GLY A 44 5.58 -7.95 -19.35
CA GLY A 44 6.56 -9.02 -19.38
C GLY A 44 5.97 -10.29 -19.97
N THR A 45 6.84 -11.29 -20.14
CA THR A 45 6.42 -12.64 -20.53
C THR A 45 6.72 -13.60 -19.40
N TYR A 46 5.77 -14.48 -19.08
CA TYR A 46 6.01 -15.60 -18.15
C TYR A 46 6.17 -16.90 -18.94
N ASN A 47 6.94 -17.82 -18.38
CA ASN A 47 7.22 -19.13 -18.95
C ASN A 47 7.14 -20.19 -17.84
N GLY A 48 6.62 -21.37 -18.18
CA GLY A 48 6.37 -22.49 -17.28
C GLY A 48 5.57 -23.57 -18.00
N ASN A 49 4.53 -24.09 -17.34
CA ASN A 49 3.58 -25.01 -17.99
C ASN A 49 2.78 -24.33 -19.12
N GLU A 50 2.60 -23.02 -19.01
CA GLU A 50 2.02 -22.16 -20.04
C GLU A 50 2.95 -20.98 -20.30
N VAL A 51 2.90 -20.47 -21.54
CA VAL A 51 3.63 -19.28 -21.95
C VAL A 51 2.62 -18.18 -22.26
N GLY A 52 2.81 -17.01 -21.68
CA GLY A 52 1.91 -15.88 -21.89
C GLY A 52 2.51 -14.55 -21.51
N THR A 53 1.68 -13.52 -21.63
CA THR A 53 2.03 -12.14 -21.29
C THR A 53 1.53 -11.80 -19.89
N LEU A 54 2.36 -11.19 -19.07
CA LEU A 54 1.98 -10.57 -17.80
C LEU A 54 1.89 -9.06 -18.01
N THR A 55 0.74 -8.47 -17.72
CA THR A 55 0.59 -7.01 -17.68
C THR A 55 0.37 -6.60 -16.25
N LEU A 56 1.19 -5.68 -15.74
CA LEU A 56 1.04 -5.07 -14.43
C LEU A 56 0.79 -3.57 -14.59
N ASP A 57 -0.09 -3.02 -13.77
CA ASP A 57 -0.34 -1.60 -13.62
C ASP A 57 -0.05 -1.23 -12.17
N ILE A 58 0.95 -0.37 -11.98
CA ILE A 58 1.44 0.06 -10.68
C ILE A 58 0.96 1.49 -10.43
N SER A 59 0.12 1.65 -9.42
CA SER A 59 -0.41 2.97 -9.03
C SER A 59 0.63 3.83 -8.33
N LYS A 60 0.30 5.11 -8.14
CA LYS A 60 1.15 6.11 -7.49
C LYS A 60 1.69 5.64 -6.14
N ASN A 61 0.89 4.95 -5.34
CA ASN A 61 1.28 4.47 -4.01
C ASN A 61 1.98 3.10 -4.03
N GLY A 62 2.22 2.48 -5.19
CA GLY A 62 2.88 1.17 -5.30
C GLY A 62 1.94 -0.05 -5.31
N ASN A 63 0.61 0.14 -5.30
CA ASN A 63 -0.32 -0.99 -5.47
C ASN A 63 -0.19 -1.55 -6.88
N ILE A 64 -0.14 -2.87 -6.99
CA ILE A 64 -0.03 -3.60 -8.25
C ILE A 64 -1.38 -4.23 -8.55
N THR A 65 -1.87 -3.96 -9.76
CA THR A 65 -2.94 -4.72 -10.42
C THR A 65 -2.41 -5.35 -11.69
N GLY A 66 -3.05 -6.38 -12.23
CA GLY A 66 -2.54 -6.97 -13.46
C GLY A 66 -3.42 -8.04 -14.06
N SER A 67 -2.92 -8.67 -15.11
CA SER A 67 -3.59 -9.77 -15.80
C SER A 67 -2.57 -10.72 -16.43
N LEU A 68 -3.00 -11.98 -16.62
CA LEU A 68 -2.20 -13.05 -17.22
C LEU A 68 -2.83 -13.46 -18.55
N GLY A 69 -2.15 -13.15 -19.66
CA GLY A 69 -2.61 -13.45 -21.01
C GLY A 69 -3.91 -12.71 -21.34
N ARG A 70 -4.98 -13.47 -21.62
CA ARG A 70 -6.34 -12.95 -21.83
C ARG A 70 -7.24 -13.12 -20.61
N THR A 71 -6.73 -13.72 -19.55
CA THR A 71 -7.47 -13.92 -18.31
C THR A 71 -7.25 -12.68 -17.45
N GLU A 72 -8.31 -11.94 -17.20
CA GLU A 72 -8.35 -11.00 -16.07
C GLU A 72 -8.19 -11.84 -14.80
N VAL A 73 -6.96 -11.86 -14.31
CA VAL A 73 -6.65 -12.42 -13.01
C VAL A 73 -6.45 -11.21 -12.14
N ASP A 74 -7.31 -10.98 -11.16
CA ASP A 74 -7.08 -9.93 -10.17
C ASP A 74 -5.81 -10.27 -9.39
N LEU A 75 -4.69 -9.69 -9.83
CA LEU A 75 -3.43 -9.74 -9.11
C LEU A 75 -3.45 -8.58 -8.13
N ALA A 76 -3.49 -8.87 -6.83
CA ALA A 76 -3.33 -7.85 -5.81
C ALA A 76 -1.97 -8.04 -5.14
N SER A 77 -1.11 -7.02 -5.26
CA SER A 77 0.22 -6.99 -4.64
C SER A 77 0.67 -5.54 -4.41
N TYR A 78 1.87 -5.36 -3.89
CA TYR A 78 2.49 -4.08 -3.57
C TYR A 78 3.99 -4.13 -3.89
N VAL A 79 4.54 -3.05 -4.45
CA VAL A 79 5.99 -2.86 -4.60
C VAL A 79 6.47 -1.76 -3.67
N TYR A 80 7.48 -2.08 -2.87
CA TYR A 80 8.15 -1.11 -2.00
C TYR A 80 9.17 -0.28 -2.79
N ASP A 81 9.61 0.84 -2.23
CA ASP A 81 10.58 1.75 -2.88
C ASP A 81 11.95 1.11 -3.11
N ASP A 82 12.30 0.04 -2.39
CA ASP A 82 13.51 -0.75 -2.60
C ASP A 82 13.35 -1.82 -3.71
N GLY A 83 12.17 -1.89 -4.33
CA GLY A 83 11.84 -2.86 -5.39
C GLY A 83 11.40 -4.22 -4.86
N THR A 84 11.30 -4.42 -3.55
CA THR A 84 10.76 -5.67 -2.99
C THR A 84 9.27 -5.78 -3.27
N LEU A 85 8.81 -6.99 -3.62
CA LEU A 85 7.41 -7.28 -3.91
C LEU A 85 6.76 -8.01 -2.75
N GLN A 86 5.56 -7.58 -2.38
CA GLN A 86 4.69 -8.40 -1.54
C GLN A 86 4.21 -9.64 -2.31
N PRO A 87 3.94 -10.75 -1.60
CA PRO A 87 3.34 -11.93 -2.20
C PRO A 87 2.08 -11.56 -2.98
N VAL A 88 1.97 -12.06 -4.22
CA VAL A 88 0.80 -11.79 -5.06
C VAL A 88 -0.34 -12.70 -4.63
N ILE A 89 -1.48 -12.10 -4.30
CA ILE A 89 -2.71 -12.84 -4.02
C ILE A 89 -3.57 -12.76 -5.28
N SER A 90 -4.10 -13.91 -5.71
CA SER A 90 -5.11 -13.96 -6.76
C SER A 90 -6.31 -14.76 -6.31
N THR A 91 -7.49 -14.25 -6.65
CA THR A 91 -8.80 -14.88 -6.40
C THR A 91 -9.05 -16.10 -7.30
N HIS A 92 -8.27 -16.25 -8.37
CA HIS A 92 -8.46 -17.27 -9.40
C HIS A 92 -7.31 -18.26 -9.51
N LEU A 93 -6.09 -17.92 -9.09
CA LEU A 93 -4.92 -18.81 -9.10
C LEU A 93 -4.05 -18.61 -7.85
N ALA A 94 -3.54 -19.70 -7.28
CA ALA A 94 -2.44 -19.60 -6.31
C ALA A 94 -1.13 -19.38 -7.08
N LEU A 95 -0.60 -18.15 -7.07
CA LEU A 95 0.62 -17.79 -7.78
C LEU A 95 1.70 -17.40 -6.78
N HIS A 96 2.82 -18.13 -6.80
CA HIS A 96 4.05 -17.74 -6.10
C HIS A 96 5.00 -17.11 -7.11
N PHE A 97 5.20 -15.80 -7.03
CA PHE A 97 6.24 -15.11 -7.78
C PHE A 97 7.51 -15.02 -6.93
N THR A 98 8.66 -15.32 -7.52
CA THR A 98 9.98 -15.08 -6.91
C THR A 98 10.76 -14.22 -7.90
N VAL A 99 11.13 -13.02 -7.48
CA VAL A 99 12.05 -12.15 -8.25
C VAL A 99 13.47 -12.53 -7.83
N THR A 100 14.29 -12.98 -8.79
CA THR A 100 15.73 -13.23 -8.62
C THR A 100 16.55 -12.11 -9.23
#